data_AF-A0A951VE32-F1
#
_entry.id   AF-A0A951VE32-F1
#
_cell.length_a   1.000
_cell.length_b   1.000
_cell.length_c   1.000
_cell.angle_alpha   90.00
_cell.angle_beta   90.00
_cell.angle_gamma   90.00
#
_symmetry.space_group_name_H-M   'P 1'
#
loop_
_entity.id
_entity.type
_entity.pdbx_description
1 polymer ?
#
loop_
_entity_poly.entity_id
_entity_poly.type
_entity_poly.pdbx_seq_one_letter_code
_entity_poly.pdbx_strand_id
1 'polypeptide(L)'
;MLVHYEPVSIDLQGKKFQIGHGDGLGPGDHRYKFLKKVFRNKIAQTCFGAIPPSWGMGLANYFSRKSRAATGTSDKDFLGEDNEWLIIHCKETLKKTHYDYFVFGHRHLPLDIAVGENSRYINTGDWINYNSYAVFDGHDMALRYFKEEKS
;
A
#
# COMPACT_ATOMS: atom_id res chain seq x y z
N MET A 1 -11.86 4.29 16.96
CA MET A 1 -10.65 4.05 16.15
C MET A 1 -10.77 4.89 14.89
N LEU A 2 -9.80 5.77 14.62
CA LEU A 2 -9.79 6.59 13.40
C LEU A 2 -9.20 5.74 12.27
N VAL A 3 -9.93 5.55 11.18
CA VAL A 3 -9.47 4.81 10.01
C VAL A 3 -9.15 5.80 8.90
N HIS A 4 -7.90 5.79 8.43
CA HIS A 4 -7.45 6.63 7.32
C HIS A 4 -7.53 5.84 6.02
N TYR A 5 -8.38 6.29 5.10
CA TYR A 5 -8.56 5.67 3.78
C TYR A 5 -7.61 6.19 2.71
N GLU A 6 -6.93 7.30 3.01
CA GLU A 6 -6.03 8.03 2.13
C GLU A 6 -4.72 8.30 2.88
N PRO A 7 -3.60 8.53 2.17
CA PRO A 7 -2.34 8.84 2.81
C PRO A 7 -2.45 10.05 3.73
N VAL A 8 -1.86 9.93 4.91
CA VAL A 8 -1.84 10.99 5.92
C VAL A 8 -0.45 11.58 5.97
N SER A 9 -0.40 12.91 5.99
CA SER A 9 0.83 13.66 6.24
C SER A 9 0.97 13.92 7.73
N ILE A 10 2.09 13.50 8.31
CA ILE A 10 2.40 13.71 9.72
C ILE A 10 3.80 14.28 9.88
N ASP A 11 4.01 15.09 10.92
CA ASP A 11 5.33 15.54 11.35
C ASP A 11 5.69 14.78 12.63
N LEU A 12 6.82 14.07 12.60
CA LEU A 12 7.35 13.36 13.76
C LEU A 12 8.79 13.78 13.96
N GLN A 13 9.07 14.39 15.12
CA GLN A 13 10.42 14.81 15.51
C GLN A 13 11.12 15.69 14.45
N GLY A 14 10.36 16.56 13.77
CA GLY A 14 10.88 17.47 12.75
C GLY A 14 11.11 16.81 11.38
N LYS A 15 10.66 15.57 11.20
CA LYS A 15 10.66 14.84 9.93
C LYS A 15 9.23 14.73 9.40
N LYS A 16 9.04 15.04 8.13
CA LYS A 16 7.74 14.94 7.45
C LYS A 16 7.56 13.56 6.83
N PHE A 17 6.47 12.90 7.21
CA PHE A 17 6.09 11.60 6.70
C PHE A 17 4.80 11.70 5.89
N GLN A 18 4.72 10.86 4.86
CA GLN A 18 3.45 10.51 4.23
C GLN A 18 3.22 9.01 4.41
N ILE A 19 2.17 8.64 5.14
CA ILE A 19 1.89 7.25 5.53
C ILE A 19 0.55 6.80 4.97
N GLY A 20 0.49 5.61 4.38
CA GLY A 20 -0.78 5.05 3.90
C GLY A 20 -0.65 3.59 3.45
N HIS A 21 -1.74 2.99 2.98
CA HIS A 21 -1.68 1.62 2.44
C HIS A 21 -0.90 1.56 1.12
N GLY A 22 -1.10 2.54 0.24
CA GLY A 22 -0.43 2.62 -1.07
C GLY A 22 -1.28 2.17 -2.27
N ASP A 23 -2.49 1.63 -2.03
CA ASP A 23 -3.33 1.10 -3.10
C ASP A 23 -4.03 2.20 -3.91
N GLY A 24 -3.92 2.10 -5.24
CA GLY A 24 -4.49 3.08 -6.16
C GLY A 24 -3.82 4.46 -6.14
N LEU A 25 -2.61 4.57 -5.58
CA LEU A 25 -1.73 5.74 -5.74
C LEU A 25 -0.90 5.62 -7.03
N GLY A 26 -0.49 6.76 -7.58
CA GLY A 26 0.29 6.80 -8.83
C GLY A 26 -0.55 6.62 -10.10
N PRO A 27 0.07 6.65 -11.29
CA PRO A 27 -0.62 6.45 -12.57
C PRO A 27 -1.00 4.99 -12.79
N GLY A 28 -1.96 4.74 -13.70
CA GLY A 28 -2.38 3.39 -14.07
C GLY A 28 -3.54 2.81 -13.25
N ASP A 29 -3.81 1.52 -13.49
CA ASP A 29 -4.86 0.69 -12.89
C ASP A 29 -6.25 1.34 -12.75
N HIS A 30 -6.75 1.88 -13.87
CA HIS A 30 -8.06 2.54 -13.93
C HIS A 30 -9.22 1.61 -13.53
N ARG A 31 -9.10 0.30 -13.81
CA ARG A 31 -10.12 -0.70 -13.46
C ARG A 31 -10.19 -0.89 -11.94
N TYR A 32 -9.06 -1.09 -11.27
CA TYR A 32 -9.03 -1.19 -9.81
C TYR A 32 -9.52 0.11 -9.14
N LYS A 33 -9.08 1.28 -9.63
CA LYS A 33 -9.53 2.57 -9.11
C LYS A 33 -11.04 2.77 -9.25
N PHE A 34 -11.62 2.35 -10.37
CA PHE A 34 -13.07 2.36 -10.56
C PHE A 34 -13.76 1.40 -9.57
N LEU A 35 -13.26 0.17 -9.44
CA LEU A 35 -13.82 -0.81 -8.52
C LEU A 35 -13.76 -0.34 -7.06
N LYS A 36 -12.66 0.30 -6.65
CA LYS A 36 -12.52 0.94 -5.33
C LYS A 36 -13.57 2.01 -5.09
N LYS A 37 -13.95 2.80 -6.12
CA LYS A 37 -15.06 3.77 -6.02
C LYS A 37 -16.40 3.07 -5.80
N VAL A 38 -16.66 1.96 -6.50
CA VAL A 38 -17.87 1.15 -6.30
C VAL A 38 -17.92 0.60 -4.87
N PHE A 39 -16.82 0.03 -4.37
CA PHE A 39 -16.76 -0.52 -3.01
C PHE A 39 -16.90 0.53 -1.91
N ARG A 40 -16.48 1.79 -2.15
CA ARG A 40 -16.67 2.92 -1.21
C ARG A 40 -18.04 3.57 -1.31
N ASN A 41 -18.86 3.24 -2.31
CA ASN A 41 -20.16 3.84 -2.50
C ASN A 41 -21.18 3.27 -1.49
N LYS A 42 -21.79 4.15 -0.69
CA LYS A 42 -22.76 3.76 0.35
C LYS A 42 -23.96 2.99 -0.21
N ILE A 43 -24.45 3.34 -1.40
CA ILE A 43 -25.57 2.64 -2.03
C ILE A 43 -25.16 1.21 -2.38
N ALA A 44 -23.98 1.03 -2.98
CA ALA A 44 -23.46 -0.28 -3.30
C ALA A 44 -23.25 -1.14 -2.04
N GLN A 45 -22.72 -0.54 -0.97
CA GLN A 45 -22.56 -1.22 0.33
C GLN A 45 -23.92 -1.63 0.93
N THR A 46 -24.92 -0.75 0.91
CA THR A 46 -26.28 -1.05 1.39
C THR A 46 -26.93 -2.17 0.57
N CYS A 47 -26.84 -2.11 -0.77
CA CYS A 47 -27.37 -3.15 -1.64
C CYS A 47 -26.68 -4.49 -1.40
N PHE A 48 -25.36 -4.50 -1.22
CA PHE A 48 -24.61 -5.72 -0.90
C PHE A 48 -24.98 -6.26 0.48
N GLY A 49 -25.18 -5.39 1.47
CA GLY A 49 -25.61 -5.76 2.81
C GLY A 49 -27.00 -6.39 2.88
N ALA A 50 -27.86 -6.15 1.87
CA ALA A 50 -29.16 -6.79 1.75
C ALA A 50 -29.10 -8.22 1.17
N ILE A 51 -27.95 -8.66 0.66
CA ILE A 51 -27.76 -10.00 0.09
C ILE A 51 -27.58 -11.02 1.22
N PRO A 52 -28.20 -12.21 1.16
CA PRO A 52 -27.95 -13.27 2.12
C PRO A 52 -26.45 -13.59 2.26
N PRO A 53 -25.92 -13.78 3.49
CA PRO A 53 -24.49 -13.95 3.71
C PRO A 53 -23.85 -15.09 2.90
N SER A 54 -24.57 -16.20 2.70
CA SER A 54 -24.08 -17.34 1.90
C SER A 54 -23.84 -16.97 0.43
N TRP A 55 -24.72 -16.15 -0.14
CA TRP A 55 -24.60 -15.67 -1.52
C TRP A 55 -23.50 -14.61 -1.63
N GLY A 56 -23.43 -13.69 -0.67
CA GLY A 56 -22.36 -12.70 -0.58
C GLY A 56 -20.97 -13.35 -0.51
N MET A 57 -20.82 -14.38 0.34
CA MET A 57 -19.58 -15.15 0.45
C MET A 57 -19.24 -15.92 -0.83
N GLY A 58 -20.25 -16.53 -1.48
CA GLY A 58 -20.06 -17.20 -2.77
C GLY A 58 -19.54 -16.24 -3.86
N LEU A 59 -20.14 -15.06 -3.95
CA LEU A 59 -19.73 -14.01 -4.88
C LEU A 59 -18.32 -13.50 -4.60
N ALA A 60 -18.00 -13.23 -3.32
CA ALA A 60 -16.67 -12.79 -2.90
C ALA A 60 -15.59 -13.84 -3.24
N ASN A 61 -15.87 -15.12 -3.00
CA ASN A 61 -14.96 -16.21 -3.32
C ASN A 61 -14.73 -16.35 -4.84
N TYR A 62 -15.79 -16.24 -5.64
CA TYR A 62 -15.69 -16.28 -7.10
C TYR A 62 -14.79 -15.16 -7.64
N PHE A 63 -15.05 -13.92 -7.25
CA PHE A 63 -14.25 -12.78 -7.68
C PHE A 63 -12.81 -12.85 -7.16
N SER A 64 -12.59 -13.30 -5.92
CA SER A 64 -11.25 -13.48 -5.37
C SER A 64 -10.42 -14.50 -6.15
N ARG A 65 -11.02 -15.63 -6.54
CA ARG A 65 -10.35 -16.64 -7.38
C ARG A 65 -10.01 -16.08 -8.76
N LYS A 66 -10.96 -15.38 -9.39
CA LYS A 66 -10.76 -14.78 -10.71
C LYS A 66 -9.69 -13.68 -10.68
N SER A 67 -9.67 -12.85 -9.64
CA SER A 67 -8.64 -11.83 -9.44
C SER A 67 -7.26 -12.45 -9.35
N ARG A 68 -7.07 -13.45 -8.47
CA ARG A 68 -5.78 -14.15 -8.33
C ARG A 68 -5.31 -14.82 -9.62
N ALA A 69 -6.23 -15.39 -10.39
CA ALA A 69 -5.89 -15.96 -11.69
C ALA A 69 -5.46 -14.89 -12.72
N ALA A 70 -5.95 -13.66 -12.60
CA ALA A 70 -5.59 -12.54 -13.46
C ALA A 70 -4.30 -11.83 -13.02
N THR A 71 -4.00 -11.74 -11.73
CA THR A 71 -2.79 -11.07 -11.19
C THR A 71 -1.59 -12.00 -10.99
N GLY A 72 -1.78 -13.33 -10.98
CA GLY A 72 -0.71 -14.32 -11.12
C GLY A 72 0.54 -14.09 -10.24
N THR A 73 1.71 -14.54 -10.72
CA THR A 73 3.02 -14.34 -10.07
C THR A 73 3.63 -12.96 -10.31
N SER A 74 3.02 -12.12 -11.16
CA SER A 74 3.58 -10.82 -11.58
C SER A 74 3.59 -9.75 -10.49
N ASP A 75 2.82 -9.91 -9.40
CA ASP A 75 2.83 -8.94 -8.29
C ASP A 75 4.15 -8.95 -7.50
N LYS A 76 4.94 -10.03 -7.61
CA LYS A 76 6.20 -10.24 -6.86
C LYS A 76 7.43 -9.65 -7.55
N ASP A 77 7.35 -9.33 -8.83
CA ASP A 77 8.48 -8.79 -9.56
C ASP A 77 8.53 -7.27 -9.39
N PHE A 78 9.68 -6.76 -8.97
CA PHE A 78 9.94 -5.33 -8.95
C PHE A 78 10.09 -4.84 -10.39
N LEU A 79 9.19 -3.95 -10.82
CA LEU A 79 9.11 -3.53 -12.23
C LEU A 79 10.15 -2.47 -12.61
N GLY A 80 11.02 -2.08 -11.67
CA GLY A 80 11.97 -0.98 -11.80
C GLY A 80 11.40 0.36 -11.34
N GLU A 81 12.27 1.30 -10.97
CA GLU A 81 11.86 2.59 -10.41
C GLU A 81 10.90 3.39 -11.28
N ASP A 82 11.04 3.29 -12.61
CA ASP A 82 10.28 4.06 -13.58
C ASP A 82 8.92 3.44 -13.92
N ASN A 83 8.66 2.20 -13.50
CA ASN A 83 7.39 1.50 -13.74
C ASN A 83 6.59 1.26 -12.46
N GLU A 84 7.18 1.48 -11.28
CA GLU A 84 6.50 1.33 -10.00
C GLU A 84 5.65 2.57 -9.69
N TRP A 85 4.33 2.40 -9.71
CA TRP A 85 3.37 3.50 -9.51
C TRP A 85 3.57 4.26 -8.18
N LEU A 86 4.05 3.59 -7.13
CA LEU A 86 4.29 4.20 -5.82
C LEU A 86 5.52 5.08 -5.85
N ILE A 87 6.58 4.67 -6.56
CA ILE A 87 7.80 5.46 -6.72
C ILE A 87 7.48 6.73 -7.52
N ILE A 88 6.74 6.58 -8.63
CA ILE A 88 6.26 7.71 -9.42
C ILE A 88 5.41 8.66 -8.56
N HIS A 89 4.50 8.12 -7.75
CA HIS A 89 3.69 8.92 -6.83
C HIS A 89 4.54 9.71 -5.83
N CYS A 90 5.56 9.10 -5.25
CA CYS A 90 6.49 9.79 -4.34
C CYS A 90 7.22 10.92 -5.07
N LYS A 91 7.82 10.63 -6.23
CA LYS A 91 8.56 11.61 -7.05
C LYS A 91 7.65 12.79 -7.47
N GLU A 92 6.42 12.54 -7.88
CA GLU A 92 5.45 13.60 -8.22
C GLU A 92 4.98 14.41 -7.01
N THR A 93 4.80 13.76 -5.86
CA THR A 93 4.43 14.44 -4.60
C THR A 93 5.54 15.39 -4.14
N LEU A 94 6.81 14.95 -4.27
CA LEU A 94 7.99 15.75 -3.91
C LEU A 94 8.14 17.03 -4.72
N LYS A 95 7.65 17.07 -5.97
CA LYS A 95 7.62 18.30 -6.78
C LYS A 95 6.77 19.41 -6.17
N LYS A 96 5.83 19.07 -5.30
CA LYS A 96 4.87 20.01 -4.68
C LYS A 96 5.13 20.23 -3.20
N THR A 97 5.56 19.20 -2.49
CA THR A 97 5.73 19.24 -1.04
C THR A 97 6.83 18.28 -0.62
N HIS A 98 7.78 18.80 0.17
CA HIS A 98 8.85 17.99 0.74
C HIS A 98 8.33 17.01 1.79
N TYR A 99 8.82 15.77 1.72
CA TYR A 99 8.69 14.72 2.72
C TYR A 99 10.03 14.03 2.88
N ASP A 100 10.41 13.74 4.12
CA ASP A 100 11.62 12.96 4.42
C ASP A 100 11.37 11.47 4.16
N TYR A 101 10.17 10.97 4.50
CA TYR A 101 9.83 9.55 4.36
C TYR A 101 8.42 9.33 3.80
N PHE A 102 8.32 8.47 2.79
CA PHE A 102 7.06 7.89 2.32
C PHE A 102 6.96 6.46 2.83
N VAL A 103 5.92 6.13 3.58
CA VAL A 103 5.77 4.82 4.22
C VAL A 103 4.48 4.17 3.72
N PHE A 104 4.64 3.16 2.88
CA PHE A 104 3.50 2.44 2.29
C PHE A 104 3.60 0.92 2.51
N GLY A 105 2.52 0.24 2.15
CA GLY A 105 2.46 -1.22 2.02
C GLY A 105 2.00 -1.59 0.61
N HIS A 106 1.03 -2.49 0.50
CA HIS A 106 0.33 -2.88 -0.73
C HIS A 106 1.15 -3.64 -1.79
N ARG A 107 2.44 -3.33 -2.01
CA ARG A 107 3.27 -4.10 -2.95
C ARG A 107 3.71 -5.45 -2.41
N HIS A 108 3.54 -5.71 -1.10
CA HIS A 108 3.98 -6.95 -0.47
C HIS A 108 5.48 -7.25 -0.66
N LEU A 109 6.26 -6.25 -1.06
CA LEU A 109 7.70 -6.32 -1.25
C LEU A 109 8.37 -5.34 -0.28
N PRO A 110 9.31 -5.78 0.57
CA PRO A 110 10.09 -4.88 1.40
C PRO A 110 11.01 -4.03 0.52
N LEU A 111 10.80 -2.72 0.52
CA LEU A 111 11.57 -1.79 -0.31
C LEU A 111 12.05 -0.60 0.53
N ASP A 112 13.23 -0.10 0.21
CA ASP A 112 13.83 1.08 0.81
C ASP A 112 14.63 1.81 -0.28
N ILE A 113 14.00 2.82 -0.88
CA ILE A 113 14.44 3.43 -2.13
C ILE A 113 14.56 4.93 -1.95
N ALA A 114 15.68 5.51 -2.39
CA ALA A 114 15.83 6.95 -2.47
C ALA A 114 14.93 7.49 -3.61
N VAL A 115 14.04 8.42 -3.30
CA VAL A 115 13.11 9.04 -4.27
C VAL A 115 13.40 10.53 -4.50
N GLY A 116 14.38 11.08 -3.77
CA GLY A 116 14.93 12.42 -3.90
C GLY A 116 16.22 12.53 -3.08
N GLU A 117 16.83 13.72 -3.03
CA GLU A 117 18.11 13.93 -2.32
C GLU A 117 18.04 13.64 -0.82
N ASN A 118 16.93 14.01 -0.18
CA ASN A 118 16.70 13.84 1.26
C ASN A 118 15.35 13.15 1.52
N SER A 119 14.94 12.26 0.62
CA SER A 119 13.62 11.62 0.67
C SER A 119 13.71 10.15 0.34
N ARG A 120 13.14 9.31 1.22
CA ARG A 120 13.11 7.84 1.05
C ARG A 120 11.68 7.33 0.97
N TYR A 121 11.49 6.32 0.13
CA TYR A 121 10.27 5.53 0.03
C TYR A 121 10.53 4.15 0.65
N ILE A 122 9.74 3.84 1.67
CA ILE A 122 9.77 2.58 2.40
C ILE A 122 8.47 1.83 2.12
N ASN A 123 8.60 0.62 1.59
CA ASN A 123 7.52 -0.35 1.56
C ASN A 123 7.75 -1.41 2.65
N THR A 124 6.75 -1.60 3.51
CA THR A 124 6.84 -2.50 4.66
C THR A 124 6.86 -3.98 4.29
N GLY A 125 6.52 -4.35 3.05
CA GLY A 125 6.43 -5.75 2.63
C GLY A 125 5.21 -6.47 3.19
N ASP A 126 5.39 -7.72 3.59
CA ASP A 126 4.33 -8.54 4.17
C ASP A 126 4.83 -9.49 5.29
N TRP A 127 3.89 -9.98 6.09
CA TRP A 127 4.15 -10.87 7.23
C TRP A 127 4.03 -12.37 6.88
N ILE A 128 3.91 -12.71 5.60
CA ILE A 128 3.75 -14.10 5.13
C ILE A 128 5.09 -14.61 4.58
N ASN A 129 5.75 -13.78 3.78
CA ASN A 129 6.97 -14.11 3.06
C ASN A 129 8.22 -13.48 3.71
N TYR A 130 8.10 -12.27 4.27
CA TYR A 130 9.28 -11.48 4.67
C TYR A 130 9.37 -11.20 6.17
N ASN A 131 8.24 -11.14 6.89
CA ASN A 131 8.19 -10.70 8.30
C ASN A 131 8.88 -9.34 8.51
N SER A 132 8.70 -8.43 7.55
CA SER A 132 9.33 -7.11 7.54
C SER A 132 8.45 -6.05 8.19
N TYR A 133 9.10 -5.04 8.76
CA TYR A 133 8.45 -3.90 9.41
C TYR A 133 9.37 -2.68 9.38
N ALA A 134 8.80 -1.48 9.37
CA ALA A 134 9.58 -0.24 9.40
C ALA A 134 9.65 0.32 10.83
N VAL A 135 10.83 0.83 11.21
CA VAL A 135 11.09 1.44 12.52
C VAL A 135 11.63 2.84 12.29
N PHE A 136 11.09 3.80 13.03
CA PHE A 136 11.65 5.14 13.15
C PHE A 136 12.12 5.31 14.60
N ASP A 137 13.42 5.57 14.80
CA ASP A 137 14.02 5.72 16.13
C ASP A 137 13.96 7.16 16.66
N GLY A 138 13.42 8.07 15.86
CA GLY A 138 13.37 9.50 16.13
C GLY A 138 14.33 10.33 15.27
N HIS A 139 15.29 9.69 14.62
CA HIS A 139 16.26 10.35 13.74
C HIS A 139 16.26 9.76 12.34
N ASP A 140 16.27 8.43 12.22
CA ASP A 140 16.25 7.74 10.93
C ASP A 140 15.20 6.62 10.87
N MET A 141 14.79 6.30 9.65
CA MET A 141 13.87 5.22 9.35
C MET A 141 14.63 4.03 8.75
N ALA A 142 14.35 2.84 9.28
CA ALA A 142 14.95 1.60 8.83
C ALA A 142 13.90 0.51 8.61
N LEU A 143 14.04 -0.22 7.50
CA LEU A 143 13.29 -1.45 7.28
C LEU A 143 14.00 -2.61 7.99
N ARG A 144 13.28 -3.30 8.87
CA ARG A 144 13.77 -4.39 9.71
C ARG A 144 13.00 -5.67 9.41
N TYR A 145 13.56 -6.79 9.83
CA TYR A 145 13.00 -8.12 9.63
C TYR A 145 12.93 -8.84 10.96
N PHE A 146 11.77 -9.41 11.27
CA PHE A 146 11.59 -10.21 12.45
C PHE A 146 12.20 -11.59 12.19
N LYS A 147 13.20 -11.96 13.00
CA LYS A 147 13.77 -13.31 13.02
C LYS A 147 13.21 -14.02 14.23
N GLU A 148 12.50 -15.13 14.02
CA GLU A 148 12.19 -16.03 15.13
C GLU A 148 13.51 -16.62 15.66
N GLU A 149 13.82 -16.38 16.93
CA GLU A 149 14.79 -17.19 17.64
C GLU A 149 14.16 -18.58 17.80
N LYS A 150 14.69 -19.57 17.08
CA LYS A 150 14.33 -20.97 17.31
C LYS A 150 14.75 -21.31 18.74
N SER A 151 13.76 -21.42 19.62
CA SER A 151 13.91 -21.97 20.98
C SER A 151 14.22 -23.46 20.94
#